data_AF-A0A9D1R785-F1
#
_entry.id   AF-A0A9D1R785-F1
#
_cell.length_a   1.000
_cell.length_b   1.000
_cell.length_c   1.000
_cell.angle_alpha   90.00
_cell.angle_beta   90.00
_cell.angle_gamma   90.00
#
_symmetry.space_group_name_H-M   'P 1'
#
loop_
_entity.id
_entity.type
_entity.pdbx_description
1 polymer ?
#
loop_
_entity_poly.entity_id
_entity_poly.type
_entity_poly.pdbx_seq_one_letter_code
_entity_poly.pdbx_strand_id
1 'polypeptide(L)'
;MRELLRNAWLGWQNYTDDGKLAALLLAALLFLWLRNKKVSQKGFLSYAVLMTACCIFPVTAVLLMLYQTKFYDYQWIWSLVPMTPVIAWGITEFLTEEAVVKGESAGKGPKKEGSYFPLRPACFFVLAAVLVLLCGSLGHPAWDVEKDQTQRAQCAQLLAQLPRQEQGASLCLWGPREVMEYARALDGSVNLIYGRNMWDEALNAYSYDVYPEQIRELYEQMCSLEETGQFLQDNGSGEGAPAPDKVLAAAVERGVNCFVLPNAVTQETLVSIEGMLGSQAAAVGSYYVIML
;
A
#
# COMPACT_ATOMS: atom_id res chain seq x y z
N MET A 1 -22.86 -11.60 0.52
CA MET A 1 -22.41 -12.88 -0.07
C MET A 1 -21.80 -12.70 -1.46
N ARG A 2 -22.53 -12.16 -2.45
CA ARG A 2 -21.97 -11.88 -3.79
C ARG A 2 -20.78 -10.91 -3.77
N GLU A 3 -20.87 -9.82 -3.00
CA GLU A 3 -19.78 -8.86 -2.85
C GLU A 3 -18.56 -9.47 -2.15
N LEU A 4 -18.75 -10.24 -1.08
CA LEU A 4 -17.65 -10.94 -0.40
C LEU A 4 -16.96 -11.97 -1.29
N LEU A 5 -17.71 -12.70 -2.11
CA LEU A 5 -17.15 -13.64 -3.10
C LEU A 5 -16.39 -12.90 -4.20
N ARG A 6 -16.92 -11.76 -4.67
CA ARG A 6 -16.23 -10.90 -5.63
C ARG A 6 -14.93 -10.34 -5.02
N ASN A 7 -14.96 -9.90 -3.78
CA ASN A 7 -13.80 -9.37 -3.06
C ASN A 7 -12.76 -10.47 -2.77
N ALA A 8 -13.19 -11.69 -2.45
CA ALA A 8 -12.28 -12.82 -2.30
C ALA A 8 -11.64 -13.23 -3.65
N TRP A 9 -12.41 -13.16 -4.74
CA TRP A 9 -11.91 -13.46 -6.08
C TRP A 9 -10.93 -12.39 -6.59
N LEU A 10 -11.30 -11.11 -6.50
CA LEU A 10 -10.42 -9.98 -6.84
C LEU A 10 -9.20 -9.93 -5.92
N GLY A 11 -9.39 -10.21 -4.63
CA GLY A 11 -8.32 -10.29 -3.64
C GLY A 11 -7.32 -11.39 -3.96
N TRP A 12 -7.79 -12.57 -4.40
CA TRP A 12 -6.92 -13.64 -4.87
C TRP A 12 -6.16 -13.24 -6.13
N GLN A 13 -6.83 -12.66 -7.13
CA GLN A 13 -6.18 -12.17 -8.36
C GLN A 13 -5.08 -11.16 -8.03
N ASN A 14 -5.39 -10.12 -7.24
CA ASN A 14 -4.42 -9.11 -6.81
C ASN A 14 -3.29 -9.71 -5.98
N TYR A 15 -3.57 -10.70 -5.12
CA TYR A 15 -2.56 -11.39 -4.32
C TYR A 15 -1.62 -12.25 -5.16
N THR A 16 -2.11 -12.84 -6.26
CA THR A 16 -1.30 -13.65 -7.18
C THR A 16 -0.54 -12.81 -8.21
N ASP A 17 -1.06 -11.64 -8.59
CA ASP A 17 -0.45 -10.77 -9.59
C ASP A 17 0.93 -10.23 -9.14
N ASP A 18 1.13 -10.06 -7.82
CA ASP A 18 2.41 -9.68 -7.20
C ASP A 18 3.04 -10.79 -6.32
N GLY A 19 2.48 -12.01 -6.38
CA GLY A 19 2.52 -13.04 -5.33
C GLY A 19 3.82 -13.81 -5.13
N LYS A 20 4.99 -13.16 -5.10
CA LYS A 20 6.30 -13.82 -4.88
C LYS A 20 6.34 -14.64 -3.59
N LEU A 21 5.70 -14.15 -2.53
CA LEU A 21 5.64 -14.86 -1.24
C LEU A 21 4.74 -16.10 -1.31
N ALA A 22 3.64 -16.04 -2.06
CA ALA A 22 2.76 -17.18 -2.28
C ALA A 22 3.47 -18.28 -3.10
N ALA A 23 4.20 -17.87 -4.14
CA ALA A 23 5.03 -18.78 -4.94
C ALA A 23 6.12 -19.47 -4.10
N LEU A 24 6.83 -18.70 -3.27
CA LEU A 24 7.83 -19.24 -2.35
C LEU A 24 7.23 -20.18 -1.30
N LEU A 25 6.06 -19.84 -0.76
CA LEU A 25 5.33 -20.72 0.15
C LEU A 25 4.99 -22.05 -0.52
N LEU A 26 4.41 -22.02 -1.72
CA LEU A 26 4.03 -23.23 -2.46
C LEU A 26 5.26 -24.08 -2.80
N ALA A 27 6.37 -23.45 -3.19
CA ALA A 27 7.64 -24.14 -3.41
C ALA A 27 8.14 -24.82 -2.12
N ALA A 28 8.14 -24.10 -1.00
CA ALA A 28 8.56 -24.63 0.30
C ALA A 28 7.66 -25.79 0.76
N LEU A 29 6.34 -25.66 0.62
CA LEU A 29 5.39 -26.72 0.95
C LEU A 29 5.61 -27.96 0.07
N LEU A 30 5.77 -27.80 -1.24
CA LEU A 30 6.03 -28.90 -2.16
C LEU A 30 7.35 -29.61 -1.83
N PHE A 31 8.40 -28.86 -1.55
CA PHE A 31 9.70 -29.39 -1.14
C PHE A 31 9.61 -30.21 0.14
N LEU A 32 9.00 -29.64 1.19
CA LEU A 32 8.80 -30.32 2.46
C LEU A 32 7.91 -31.57 2.31
N TRP A 33 6.89 -31.51 1.44
CA TRP A 33 5.98 -32.63 1.19
C TRP A 33 6.66 -33.79 0.46
N LEU A 34 7.43 -33.50 -0.60
CA LEU A 34 8.19 -34.52 -1.34
C LEU A 34 9.30 -35.17 -0.51
N ARG A 35 9.78 -34.49 0.54
CA ARG A 35 10.91 -34.92 1.37
C ARG A 35 10.51 -35.54 2.70
N ASN A 36 9.21 -35.58 3.01
CA ASN A 36 8.69 -35.80 4.34
C ASN A 36 9.07 -37.18 4.93
N LYS A 37 10.20 -37.25 5.66
CA LYS A 37 10.74 -38.48 6.27
C LYS A 37 10.52 -38.57 7.79
N LYS A 38 10.18 -37.48 8.50
CA LYS A 38 10.08 -37.46 9.98
C LYS A 38 8.67 -37.13 10.48
N VAL A 39 8.14 -37.99 11.35
CA VAL A 39 6.74 -37.94 11.87
C VAL A 39 6.44 -36.66 12.66
N SER A 40 7.42 -36.11 13.37
CA SER A 40 7.30 -34.85 14.16
C SER A 40 6.99 -33.62 13.29
N GLN A 41 7.29 -33.67 11.99
CA GLN A 41 7.15 -32.52 11.07
C GLN A 41 5.76 -32.45 10.41
N LYS A 42 4.94 -33.51 10.55
CA LYS A 42 3.67 -33.64 9.82
C LYS A 42 2.60 -32.65 10.29
N GLY A 43 2.51 -32.34 11.59
CA GLY A 43 1.44 -31.50 12.15
C GLY A 43 1.50 -30.06 11.65
N PHE A 44 2.67 -29.44 11.71
CA PHE A 44 2.88 -28.07 11.22
C PHE A 44 2.73 -27.98 9.70
N LEU A 45 3.28 -28.94 8.95
CA LEU A 45 3.12 -29.00 7.49
C LEU A 45 1.66 -29.20 7.10
N SER A 46 0.94 -30.10 7.77
CA SER A 46 -0.49 -30.33 7.49
C SER A 46 -1.34 -29.11 7.77
N TYR A 47 -1.04 -28.38 8.85
CA TYR A 47 -1.70 -27.13 9.17
C TYR A 47 -1.44 -26.09 8.07
N ALA A 48 -0.19 -25.88 7.70
CA ALA A 48 0.19 -24.92 6.68
C ALA A 48 -0.46 -25.25 5.31
N VAL A 49 -0.44 -26.52 4.88
CA VAL A 49 -1.09 -26.95 3.63
C VAL A 49 -2.60 -26.75 3.68
N LEU A 50 -3.25 -27.15 4.78
CA LEU A 50 -4.70 -27.03 4.93
C LEU A 50 -5.13 -25.56 4.90
N MET A 51 -4.46 -24.70 5.68
CA MET A 51 -4.79 -23.27 5.72
C MET A 51 -4.51 -22.60 4.38
N THR A 52 -3.40 -22.93 3.71
CA THR A 52 -3.10 -22.41 2.37
C THR A 52 -4.22 -22.78 1.38
N ALA A 53 -4.68 -24.04 1.40
CA ALA A 53 -5.78 -24.48 0.53
C ALA A 53 -7.10 -23.73 0.84
N CYS A 54 -7.40 -23.51 2.13
CA CYS A 54 -8.58 -22.76 2.55
C CYS A 54 -8.51 -21.27 2.17
N CYS A 55 -7.33 -20.65 2.14
CA CYS A 55 -7.15 -19.27 1.70
C CYS A 55 -7.29 -19.12 0.17
N ILE A 56 -6.86 -20.11 -0.62
CA ILE A 56 -6.96 -20.09 -2.09
C ILE A 56 -8.41 -20.27 -2.56
N PHE A 57 -9.16 -21.17 -1.91
CA PHE A 57 -10.52 -21.49 -2.38
C PHE A 57 -11.52 -20.39 -1.96
N PRO A 58 -12.23 -19.72 -2.90
CA PRO A 58 -12.96 -18.49 -2.61
C PRO A 58 -14.07 -18.65 -1.55
N VAL A 59 -14.75 -19.81 -1.54
CA VAL A 59 -15.85 -20.07 -0.60
C VAL A 59 -15.34 -20.23 0.83
N THR A 60 -14.21 -20.93 1.01
CA THR A 60 -13.60 -21.08 2.33
C THR A 60 -12.92 -19.80 2.78
N ALA A 61 -12.32 -19.05 1.86
CA ALA A 61 -11.74 -17.75 2.15
C ALA A 61 -12.79 -16.76 2.69
N VAL A 62 -13.98 -16.71 2.07
CA VAL A 62 -15.09 -15.87 2.58
C VAL A 62 -15.50 -16.26 4.00
N LEU A 63 -15.55 -17.56 4.32
CA LEU A 63 -15.86 -18.01 5.68
C LEU A 63 -14.76 -17.62 6.68
N LEU A 64 -13.50 -17.71 6.28
CA LEU A 64 -12.37 -17.26 7.09
C LEU A 64 -12.37 -15.75 7.30
N MET A 65 -12.66 -14.96 6.26
CA MET A 65 -12.82 -13.51 6.37
C MET A 65 -13.95 -13.15 7.35
N LEU A 66 -15.09 -13.85 7.28
CA LEU A 66 -16.20 -13.66 8.21
C LEU A 66 -15.83 -14.02 9.65
N TYR A 67 -15.00 -15.04 9.84
CA TYR A 67 -14.55 -15.49 11.15
C TYR A 67 -13.50 -14.54 11.78
N GLN A 68 -12.53 -14.09 10.98
CA GLN A 68 -11.37 -13.36 11.50
C GLN A 68 -11.65 -11.87 11.73
N THR A 69 -12.58 -11.26 10.95
CA THR A 69 -13.41 -10.07 11.22
C THR A 69 -13.82 -9.45 9.88
N LYS A 70 -15.07 -8.98 9.79
CA LYS A 70 -15.68 -8.35 8.59
C LYS A 70 -14.95 -7.11 8.04
N PHE A 71 -13.95 -6.61 8.76
CA PHE A 71 -13.33 -5.29 8.56
C PHE A 71 -12.02 -5.33 7.75
N TYR A 72 -11.41 -6.49 7.51
CA TYR A 72 -10.13 -6.58 6.80
C TYR A 72 -10.26 -7.09 5.36
N ASP A 73 -9.39 -6.57 4.49
CA ASP A 73 -9.23 -7.04 3.11
C ASP A 73 -8.69 -8.47 3.04
N TYR A 74 -8.94 -9.13 1.89
CA TYR A 74 -8.56 -10.52 1.63
C TYR A 74 -7.10 -10.86 1.98
N GLN A 75 -6.17 -9.92 1.81
CA GLN A 75 -4.74 -10.12 2.11
C GLN A 75 -4.49 -10.53 3.57
N TRP A 76 -5.32 -10.09 4.51
CA TRP A 76 -5.12 -10.35 5.93
C TRP A 76 -5.41 -11.78 6.35
N ILE A 77 -6.21 -12.55 5.60
CA ILE A 77 -6.46 -13.97 5.91
C ILE A 77 -5.18 -14.80 5.81
N TRP A 78 -4.22 -14.35 5.00
CA TRP A 78 -2.93 -15.02 4.83
C TRP A 78 -2.07 -14.98 6.09
N SER A 79 -2.39 -14.13 7.08
CA SER A 79 -1.80 -14.19 8.43
C SER A 79 -2.03 -15.53 9.14
N LEU A 80 -3.11 -16.24 8.78
CA LEU A 80 -3.40 -17.58 9.32
C LEU A 80 -2.43 -18.63 8.78
N VAL A 81 -1.90 -18.41 7.58
CA VAL A 81 -0.86 -19.24 7.00
C VAL A 81 0.48 -18.77 7.57
N PRO A 82 1.25 -19.62 8.26
CA PRO A 82 2.53 -19.24 8.84
C PRO A 82 3.58 -19.20 7.72
N MET A 83 3.41 -18.30 6.75
CA MET A 83 4.18 -18.23 5.51
C MET A 83 5.67 -18.09 5.81
N THR A 84 6.03 -17.10 6.63
CA THR A 84 7.43 -16.81 6.96
C THR A 84 8.11 -17.98 7.68
N PRO A 85 7.52 -18.59 8.74
CA PRO A 85 8.11 -19.78 9.35
C PRO A 85 8.23 -20.98 8.41
N VAL A 86 7.24 -21.24 7.54
CA VAL A 86 7.26 -22.37 6.59
C VAL A 86 8.36 -22.18 5.55
N ILE A 87 8.48 -20.98 4.98
CA ILE A 87 9.51 -20.65 3.98
C ILE A 87 10.89 -20.73 4.63
N ALA A 88 11.08 -20.10 5.80
CA ALA A 88 12.34 -20.14 6.54
C ALA A 88 12.74 -21.59 6.85
N TRP A 89 11.79 -22.41 7.31
CA TRP A 89 12.07 -23.81 7.58
C TRP A 89 12.45 -24.59 6.31
N GLY A 90 11.71 -24.42 5.21
CA GLY A 90 12.04 -25.02 3.92
C GLY A 90 13.47 -24.68 3.47
N ILE A 91 13.89 -23.42 3.64
CA ILE A 91 15.26 -22.97 3.33
C ILE A 91 16.29 -23.62 4.28
N THR A 92 16.01 -23.69 5.59
CA THR A 92 16.97 -24.27 6.54
C THR A 92 17.23 -25.76 6.29
N GLU A 93 16.19 -26.57 6.08
CA GLU A 93 16.34 -28.00 5.75
C GLU A 93 17.13 -28.15 4.44
N PHE A 94 16.79 -27.34 3.43
CA PHE A 94 17.51 -27.30 2.17
C PHE A 94 19.02 -27.05 2.34
N LEU A 95 19.40 -26.00 3.07
CA LEU A 95 20.79 -25.62 3.29
C LEU A 95 21.55 -26.66 4.12
N THR A 96 20.92 -27.23 5.14
CA THR A 96 21.57 -28.26 5.97
C THR A 96 21.91 -29.50 5.16
N GLU A 97 21.08 -29.89 4.19
CA GLU A 97 21.34 -31.06 3.37
C GLU A 97 22.35 -30.80 2.25
N GLU A 98 22.41 -29.59 1.67
CA GLU A 98 23.52 -29.24 0.78
C GLU A 98 24.86 -29.22 1.53
N ALA A 99 24.87 -28.70 2.77
CA ALA A 99 26.04 -28.69 3.62
C ALA A 99 26.47 -30.11 4.02
N VAL A 100 25.53 -31.01 4.33
CA VAL A 100 25.80 -32.42 4.63
C VAL A 100 26.30 -33.16 3.38
N VAL A 101 25.68 -32.97 2.22
CA VAL A 101 26.11 -33.59 0.94
C VAL A 101 27.51 -33.12 0.52
N LYS A 102 27.84 -31.83 0.71
CA LYS A 102 29.19 -31.30 0.46
C LYS A 102 30.21 -31.74 1.53
N GLY A 103 29.79 -31.84 2.79
CA GLY A 103 30.64 -32.24 3.92
C GLY A 103 30.98 -33.73 3.95
N GLU A 104 30.06 -34.61 3.54
CA GLU A 104 30.33 -36.05 3.42
C GLU A 104 31.30 -36.39 2.27
N SER A 105 31.45 -35.50 1.29
CA SER A 105 32.41 -35.67 0.18
C SER A 105 33.88 -35.43 0.58
N ALA A 106 34.16 -34.96 1.80
CA ALA A 106 35.52 -34.62 2.24
C ALA A 106 36.21 -35.70 3.11
N GLY A 107 35.57 -36.84 3.41
CA GLY A 107 36.14 -37.71 4.47
C GLY A 107 35.92 -39.22 4.48
N LYS A 108 35.02 -39.85 3.71
CA LYS A 108 34.89 -41.33 3.73
C LYS A 108 34.50 -41.90 2.37
N GLY A 109 35.21 -42.98 1.98
CA GLY A 109 35.07 -43.71 0.71
C GLY A 109 33.67 -44.31 0.44
N PRO A 110 33.48 -44.96 -0.72
CA PRO A 110 32.19 -45.06 -1.38
C PRO A 110 31.26 -46.00 -0.62
N LYS A 111 30.15 -45.46 -0.09
CA LYS A 111 28.99 -46.29 0.24
C LYS A 111 28.08 -46.37 -0.99
N LYS A 112 28.04 -47.56 -1.59
CA LYS A 112 27.02 -47.96 -2.56
C LYS A 112 25.68 -48.08 -1.83
N GLU A 113 24.76 -47.17 -2.08
CA GLU A 113 23.32 -47.41 -2.00
C GLU A 113 22.57 -46.29 -2.72
N GLY A 114 22.01 -46.63 -3.89
CA GLY A 114 21.03 -45.83 -4.64
C GLY A 114 21.54 -44.48 -5.16
N SER A 115 21.69 -44.35 -6.47
CA SER A 115 21.95 -43.09 -7.16
C SER A 115 20.86 -42.05 -6.87
N TYR A 116 20.98 -41.31 -5.77
CA TYR A 116 20.22 -40.11 -5.49
C TYR A 116 20.90 -38.97 -6.25
N PHE A 117 20.61 -38.92 -7.54
CA PHE A 117 21.13 -37.94 -8.48
C PHE A 117 21.02 -36.51 -7.90
N PRO A 118 22.05 -35.65 -8.03
CA PRO A 118 22.02 -34.23 -7.62
C PRO A 118 20.95 -33.38 -8.34
N LEU A 119 20.12 -34.00 -9.19
CA LEU A 119 18.98 -33.40 -9.86
C LEU A 119 17.91 -32.88 -8.89
N ARG A 120 17.79 -33.39 -7.66
CA ARG A 120 16.67 -33.05 -6.77
C ARG A 120 16.72 -31.62 -6.18
N PRO A 121 17.84 -31.12 -5.61
CA PRO A 121 17.93 -29.72 -5.20
C PRO A 121 17.95 -28.76 -6.39
N ALA A 122 18.55 -29.16 -7.51
CA ALA A 122 18.50 -28.39 -8.75
C ALA A 122 17.07 -28.27 -9.30
N CYS A 123 16.27 -29.34 -9.25
CA CYS A 123 14.85 -29.31 -9.59
C CYS A 123 14.05 -28.42 -8.64
N PHE A 124 14.39 -28.36 -7.35
CA PHE A 124 13.77 -27.40 -6.43
C PHE A 124 14.09 -25.95 -6.82
N PHE A 125 15.35 -25.63 -7.11
CA PHE A 125 15.72 -24.29 -7.56
C PHE A 125 15.11 -23.93 -8.91
N VAL A 126 15.10 -24.86 -9.87
CA VAL A 126 14.48 -24.64 -11.18
C VAL A 126 12.97 -24.48 -11.01
N LEU A 127 12.31 -25.27 -10.17
CA LEU A 127 10.87 -25.20 -9.96
C LEU A 127 10.47 -23.99 -9.13
N ALA A 128 11.26 -23.60 -8.12
CA ALA A 128 11.07 -22.35 -7.38
C ALA A 128 11.34 -21.13 -8.27
N ALA A 129 12.39 -21.14 -9.09
CA ALA A 129 12.68 -20.09 -10.05
C ALA A 129 11.60 -20.01 -11.14
N VAL A 130 11.14 -21.15 -11.67
CA VAL A 130 10.04 -21.21 -12.64
C VAL A 130 8.73 -20.76 -12.01
N LEU A 131 8.41 -21.14 -10.76
CA LEU A 131 7.25 -20.61 -10.04
C LEU A 131 7.35 -19.11 -9.81
N VAL A 132 8.51 -18.59 -9.42
CA VAL A 132 8.75 -17.15 -9.24
C VAL A 132 8.69 -16.40 -10.58
N LEU A 133 9.16 -17.00 -11.66
CA LEU A 133 9.12 -16.42 -13.02
C LEU A 133 7.71 -16.49 -13.62
N LEU A 134 6.94 -17.55 -13.35
CA LEU A 134 5.56 -17.73 -13.80
C LEU A 134 4.56 -16.93 -12.96
N CYS A 135 4.85 -16.68 -11.68
CA CYS A 135 4.05 -15.84 -10.79
C CYS A 135 4.32 -14.33 -10.94
N GLY A 136 4.68 -13.88 -12.15
CA GLY A 136 4.48 -12.49 -12.56
C GLY A 136 5.37 -11.46 -11.86
N SER A 137 6.27 -10.87 -12.64
CA SER A 137 7.11 -9.73 -12.28
C SER A 137 8.29 -10.05 -11.33
N LEU A 138 9.48 -10.08 -11.92
CA LEU A 138 10.74 -9.84 -11.21
C LEU A 138 10.79 -8.37 -10.76
N GLY A 139 9.94 -7.99 -9.81
CA GLY A 139 9.99 -6.68 -9.21
C GLY A 139 9.48 -5.59 -10.13
N HIS A 140 8.25 -5.74 -10.64
CA HIS A 140 7.47 -4.51 -10.73
C HIS A 140 7.31 -4.03 -9.29
N PRO A 141 7.79 -2.83 -8.94
CA PRO A 141 7.36 -2.25 -7.69
C PRO A 141 5.82 -2.15 -7.78
N ALA A 142 5.11 -2.59 -6.74
CA ALA A 142 3.65 -2.50 -6.64
C ALA A 142 3.14 -1.03 -6.69
N TRP A 143 4.07 -0.09 -6.75
CA TRP A 143 3.94 1.35 -6.80
C TRP A 143 4.90 1.84 -7.88
N ASP A 144 4.43 2.74 -8.73
CA ASP A 144 5.24 3.30 -9.80
C ASP A 144 6.35 4.19 -9.21
N VAL A 145 7.55 3.62 -9.05
CA VAL A 145 8.71 4.27 -8.43
C VAL A 145 9.11 5.54 -9.17
N GLU A 146 8.96 5.57 -10.49
CA GLU A 146 9.30 6.75 -11.29
C GLU A 146 8.28 7.86 -11.05
N LYS A 147 6.99 7.52 -11.01
CA LYS A 147 5.92 8.47 -10.64
C LYS A 147 6.09 9.00 -9.22
N ASP A 148 6.38 8.13 -8.26
CA ASP A 148 6.59 8.45 -6.84
C ASP A 148 7.77 9.41 -6.65
N GLN A 149 8.91 9.10 -7.26
CA GLN A 149 10.09 9.97 -7.26
C GLN A 149 9.80 11.32 -7.91
N THR A 150 9.05 11.33 -9.01
CA THR A 150 8.66 12.55 -9.71
C THR A 150 7.78 13.45 -8.83
N GLN A 151 6.72 12.88 -8.23
CA GLN A 151 5.81 13.61 -7.34
C GLN A 151 6.55 14.14 -6.11
N ARG A 152 7.43 13.32 -5.51
CA ARG A 152 8.27 13.74 -4.39
C ARG A 152 9.21 14.88 -4.77
N ALA A 153 9.82 14.83 -5.95
CA ALA A 153 10.70 15.90 -6.44
C ALA A 153 9.93 17.20 -6.72
N GLN A 154 8.73 17.11 -7.30
CA GLN A 154 7.84 18.26 -7.52
C GLN A 154 7.43 18.90 -6.19
N CYS A 155 7.02 18.09 -5.21
CA CYS A 155 6.69 18.58 -3.87
C CYS A 155 7.92 19.26 -3.20
N ALA A 156 9.11 18.69 -3.33
CA ALA A 156 10.33 19.30 -2.80
C ALA A 156 10.65 20.66 -3.44
N GLN A 157 10.44 20.79 -4.75
CA GLN A 157 10.62 22.06 -5.47
C GLN A 157 9.58 23.11 -5.05
N LEU A 158 8.33 22.70 -4.81
CA LEU A 158 7.28 23.58 -4.30
C LEU A 158 7.64 24.08 -2.90
N LEU A 159 7.94 23.19 -1.96
CA LEU A 159 8.29 23.57 -0.59
C LEU A 159 9.52 24.48 -0.51
N ALA A 160 10.51 24.27 -1.38
CA ALA A 160 11.70 25.12 -1.44
C ALA A 160 11.40 26.56 -1.90
N GLN A 161 10.32 26.77 -2.64
CA GLN A 161 9.89 28.08 -3.13
C GLN A 161 8.87 28.76 -2.21
N LEU A 162 8.30 28.03 -1.25
CA LEU A 162 7.44 28.64 -0.24
C LEU A 162 8.27 29.55 0.68
N PRO A 163 7.78 30.77 0.98
CA PRO A 163 8.47 31.66 1.88
C PRO A 163 8.53 31.01 3.27
N ARG A 164 9.74 30.79 3.79
CA ARG A 164 9.90 30.39 5.18
C ARG A 164 9.51 31.56 6.06
N GLN A 165 8.44 31.40 6.85
CA GLN A 165 8.10 32.42 7.86
C GLN A 165 9.26 32.54 8.86
N GLU A 166 9.94 33.68 8.88
CA GLU A 166 11.10 33.94 9.73
C GLU A 166 10.77 34.09 11.23
N GLN A 167 9.56 33.76 11.69
CA GLN A 167 9.11 34.09 13.05
C GLN A 167 8.21 33.03 13.70
N GLY A 168 8.63 31.75 13.68
CA GLY A 168 8.04 30.70 14.53
C GLY A 168 6.56 30.36 14.28
N ALA A 169 5.94 30.93 13.25
CA ALA A 169 4.60 30.57 12.82
C ALA A 169 4.68 29.28 11.98
N SER A 170 3.87 28.29 12.37
CA SER A 170 3.84 27.00 11.70
C SER A 170 3.06 27.11 10.39
N LEU A 171 3.65 26.66 9.29
CA LEU A 171 2.97 26.52 8.01
C LEU A 171 1.90 25.43 8.13
N CYS A 172 0.63 25.75 7.86
CA CYS A 172 -0.46 24.78 7.79
C CYS A 172 -1.02 24.77 6.37
N LEU A 173 -0.89 23.63 5.72
CA LEU A 173 -1.15 23.45 4.30
C LEU A 173 -2.49 22.75 4.05
N TRP A 174 -3.22 23.27 3.07
CA TRP A 174 -4.32 22.60 2.39
C TRP A 174 -4.00 22.54 0.89
N GLY A 175 -4.05 21.35 0.30
CA GLY A 175 -3.63 21.18 -1.09
C GLY A 175 -3.91 19.80 -1.69
N PRO A 176 -3.48 19.59 -2.95
CA PRO A 176 -3.63 18.34 -3.68
C PRO A 176 -3.07 17.15 -2.92
N ARG A 177 -3.65 15.98 -3.14
CA ARG A 177 -3.24 14.73 -2.46
C ARG A 177 -1.74 14.48 -2.60
N GLU A 178 -1.21 14.64 -3.81
CA GLU A 178 0.20 14.41 -4.13
C GLU A 178 1.16 15.36 -3.42
N VAL A 179 0.72 16.58 -3.10
CA VAL A 179 1.53 17.52 -2.31
C VAL A 179 1.44 17.16 -0.83
N MET A 180 0.23 16.89 -0.33
CA MET A 180 0.00 16.58 1.08
C MET A 180 0.65 15.26 1.51
N GLU A 181 0.77 14.29 0.61
CA GLU A 181 1.44 13.01 0.86
C GLU A 181 2.93 13.18 1.22
N TYR A 182 3.64 14.09 0.54
CA TYR A 182 5.09 14.27 0.73
C TYR A 182 5.48 15.47 1.57
N ALA A 183 4.62 16.49 1.70
CA ALA A 183 4.98 17.76 2.34
C ALA A 183 5.61 17.58 3.72
N ARG A 184 4.94 16.83 4.62
CA ARG A 184 5.45 16.58 5.98
C ARG A 184 6.62 15.60 6.02
N ALA A 185 6.71 14.69 5.06
CA ALA A 185 7.83 13.76 4.95
C ALA A 185 9.13 14.44 4.51
N LEU A 186 9.01 15.52 3.72
CA LEU A 186 10.12 16.34 3.25
C LEU A 186 10.48 17.45 4.24
N ASP A 187 9.49 18.06 4.87
CA ASP A 187 9.67 19.11 5.87
C ASP A 187 8.74 18.89 7.08
N GLY A 188 9.35 18.46 8.19
CA GLY A 188 8.63 18.18 9.44
C GLY A 188 8.04 19.41 10.14
N SER A 189 8.38 20.62 9.70
CA SER A 189 7.79 21.86 10.21
C SER A 189 6.42 22.16 9.62
N VAL A 190 6.03 21.48 8.54
CA VAL A 190 4.74 21.66 7.86
C VAL A 190 3.64 20.88 8.58
N ASN A 191 2.61 21.62 8.99
CA ASN A 191 1.35 21.07 9.47
C ASN A 191 0.39 20.84 8.31
N LEU A 192 -0.37 19.75 8.40
CA LEU A 192 -1.35 19.37 7.39
C LEU A 192 -2.72 19.36 8.07
N ILE A 193 -3.73 19.89 7.38
CA ILE A 193 -5.10 19.93 7.91
C ILE A 193 -5.74 18.53 7.98
N TYR A 194 -5.31 17.62 7.11
CA TYR A 194 -5.60 16.19 7.15
C TYR A 194 -4.40 15.38 6.64
N GLY A 195 -4.32 14.12 7.04
CA GLY A 195 -3.24 13.19 6.69
C GLY A 195 -3.67 12.11 5.69
N ARG A 196 -2.72 11.19 5.40
CA ARG A 196 -2.88 10.12 4.40
C ARG A 196 -4.09 9.21 4.64
N ASN A 197 -4.50 9.07 5.89
CA ASN A 197 -5.67 8.29 6.29
C ASN A 197 -7.00 8.85 5.75
N MET A 198 -7.00 10.08 5.22
CA MET A 198 -8.17 10.65 4.53
C MET A 198 -8.48 9.94 3.20
N TRP A 199 -7.46 9.52 2.45
CA TRP A 199 -7.61 8.91 1.11
C TRP A 199 -7.09 7.47 1.01
N ASP A 200 -6.53 6.94 2.11
CA ASP A 200 -6.12 5.54 2.25
C ASP A 200 -6.89 4.92 3.43
N GLU A 201 -8.07 4.38 3.11
CA GLU A 201 -9.01 3.81 4.09
C GLU A 201 -8.39 2.67 4.92
N ALA A 202 -7.41 1.95 4.36
CA ALA A 202 -6.73 0.87 5.08
C ALA A 202 -5.97 1.37 6.31
N LEU A 203 -5.57 2.64 6.34
CA LEU A 203 -4.91 3.26 7.49
C LEU A 203 -5.88 3.56 8.63
N ASN A 204 -7.16 3.79 8.31
CA ASN A 204 -8.19 4.03 9.33
C ASN A 204 -8.47 2.79 10.19
N ALA A 205 -8.07 1.60 9.74
CA ALA A 205 -8.25 0.36 10.50
C ALA A 205 -7.48 0.36 11.84
N TYR A 206 -6.43 1.18 11.97
CA TYR A 206 -5.58 1.24 13.16
C TYR A 206 -5.57 2.60 13.86
N SER A 207 -6.14 3.64 13.25
CA SER A 207 -6.32 4.96 13.86
C SER A 207 -7.78 5.13 14.30
N TYR A 208 -8.01 5.39 15.59
CA TYR A 208 -9.32 5.81 16.10
C TYR A 208 -9.68 7.26 15.73
N ASP A 209 -8.83 7.91 14.93
CA ASP A 209 -9.00 9.30 14.53
C ASP A 209 -10.00 9.39 13.37
N VAL A 210 -11.20 9.85 13.68
CA VAL A 210 -12.22 10.21 12.69
C VAL A 210 -12.14 11.72 12.47
N TYR A 211 -11.93 12.14 11.23
CA TYR A 211 -11.99 13.56 10.90
C TYR A 211 -13.42 14.08 11.05
N PRO A 212 -13.59 15.29 11.65
CA PRO A 212 -14.86 16.00 11.61
C PRO A 212 -15.34 16.21 10.18
N GLU A 213 -16.66 16.26 9.99
CA GLU A 213 -17.30 16.39 8.68
C GLU A 213 -16.75 17.56 7.86
N GLN A 214 -16.51 18.71 8.51
CA GLN A 214 -15.99 19.89 7.83
C GLN A 214 -14.57 19.70 7.28
N ILE A 215 -13.75 18.80 7.86
CA ILE A 215 -12.43 18.47 7.33
C ILE A 215 -12.55 17.50 6.14
N ARG A 216 -13.56 16.62 6.15
CA ARG A 216 -13.87 15.78 4.99
C ARG A 216 -14.37 16.63 3.83
N GLU A 217 -15.23 17.61 4.10
CA GLU A 217 -15.67 18.59 3.11
C GLU A 217 -14.47 19.32 2.46
N LEU A 218 -13.47 19.77 3.26
CA LEU A 218 -12.25 20.38 2.71
C LEU A 218 -11.49 19.43 1.75
N TYR A 219 -11.44 18.15 2.09
CA TYR A 219 -10.81 17.13 1.23
C TYR A 219 -11.61 16.93 -0.07
N GLU A 220 -12.93 16.77 0.01
CA GLU A 220 -13.80 16.57 -1.15
C GLU A 220 -13.78 17.77 -2.11
N GLN A 221 -13.73 18.99 -1.57
CA GLN A 221 -13.61 20.21 -2.37
C GLN A 221 -12.26 20.25 -3.11
N MET A 222 -11.17 19.82 -2.47
CA MET A 222 -9.88 19.71 -3.14
C MET A 222 -9.90 18.67 -4.26
N CYS A 223 -10.54 17.51 -4.05
CA CYS A 223 -10.70 16.51 -5.10
C CYS A 223 -11.49 17.07 -6.30
N SER A 224 -12.55 17.84 -6.05
CA SER A 224 -13.29 18.51 -7.12
C SER A 224 -12.42 19.52 -7.89
N LEU A 225 -11.56 20.27 -7.20
CA LEU A 225 -10.61 21.19 -7.83
C LEU A 225 -9.56 20.43 -8.66
N GLU A 226 -9.08 19.27 -8.20
CA GLU A 226 -8.16 18.40 -8.95
C GLU A 226 -8.82 17.82 -10.21
N GLU A 227 -10.09 17.40 -10.14
CA GLU A 227 -10.79 16.72 -11.23
C GLU A 227 -11.42 17.69 -12.25
N THR A 228 -12.06 18.76 -11.77
CA THR A 228 -12.89 19.66 -12.59
C THR A 228 -12.38 21.09 -12.67
N GLY A 229 -11.44 21.46 -11.80
CA GLY A 229 -10.97 22.84 -11.67
C GLY A 229 -11.96 23.80 -11.02
N GLN A 230 -13.05 23.28 -10.45
CA GLN A 230 -14.12 24.03 -9.80
C GLN A 230 -14.50 23.41 -8.45
N PHE A 231 -15.07 24.21 -7.56
CA PHE A 231 -15.67 23.71 -6.32
C PHE A 231 -16.92 22.87 -6.62
N LEU A 232 -17.24 21.94 -5.70
CA LEU A 232 -18.45 21.15 -5.79
C LEU A 232 -19.68 22.07 -5.76
N GLN A 233 -20.57 21.87 -6.72
CA GLN A 233 -21.84 22.58 -6.78
C GLN A 233 -22.93 21.78 -6.06
N ASP A 234 -23.85 22.49 -5.41
CA ASP A 234 -25.04 21.87 -4.82
C ASP A 234 -25.99 21.39 -5.93
N ASN A 235 -26.12 20.08 -6.07
CA ASN A 235 -26.98 19.44 -7.06
C ASN A 235 -28.46 19.32 -6.61
N GLY A 236 -28.85 19.96 -5.51
CA GLY A 236 -30.25 20.06 -5.08
C GLY A 236 -30.81 18.83 -4.36
N SER A 237 -29.96 17.94 -3.84
CA SER A 237 -30.36 16.70 -3.15
C SER A 237 -30.55 16.82 -1.63
N GLY A 238 -30.45 18.03 -1.05
CA GLY A 238 -30.82 18.30 0.35
C GLY A 238 -29.67 18.27 1.37
N GLU A 239 -28.53 17.68 1.02
CA GLU A 239 -27.22 17.90 1.66
C GLU A 239 -26.33 18.58 0.62
N GLY A 240 -26.48 19.89 0.50
CA GLY A 240 -25.77 20.67 -0.51
C GLY A 240 -24.29 20.86 -0.17
N ALA A 241 -23.44 20.83 -1.20
CA ALA A 241 -22.03 21.18 -1.04
C ALA A 241 -21.90 22.58 -0.42
N PRO A 242 -21.06 22.77 0.60
CA PRO A 242 -20.87 24.07 1.22
C PRO A 242 -20.36 25.09 0.20
N ALA A 243 -20.86 26.32 0.30
CA ALA A 243 -20.44 27.40 -0.57
C ALA A 243 -18.92 27.66 -0.43
N PRO A 244 -18.21 28.02 -1.52
CA PRO A 244 -16.75 28.14 -1.52
C PRO A 244 -16.18 29.09 -0.45
N ASP A 245 -16.90 30.17 -0.15
CA ASP A 245 -16.56 31.15 0.88
C ASP A 245 -16.52 30.52 2.28
N LYS A 246 -17.50 29.66 2.59
CA LYS A 246 -17.56 28.93 3.85
C LYS A 246 -16.45 27.88 3.96
N VAL A 247 -16.13 27.21 2.86
CA VAL A 247 -15.05 26.21 2.80
C VAL A 247 -13.71 26.88 3.12
N LEU A 248 -13.41 27.99 2.44
CA LEU A 248 -12.17 28.74 2.65
C LEU A 248 -12.10 29.33 4.05
N ALA A 249 -13.18 29.94 4.55
CA ALA A 249 -13.23 30.46 5.92
C ALA A 249 -12.99 29.34 6.95
N ALA A 250 -13.61 28.17 6.77
CA ALA A 250 -13.44 27.02 7.65
C ALA A 250 -12.00 26.45 7.64
N ALA A 251 -11.27 26.58 6.53
CA ALA A 251 -9.85 26.25 6.46
C ALA A 251 -9.02 27.25 7.27
N VAL A 252 -9.25 28.55 7.07
CA VAL A 252 -8.53 29.63 7.78
C VAL A 252 -8.76 29.57 9.28
N GLU A 253 -10.00 29.35 9.74
CA GLU A 253 -10.34 29.20 11.16
C GLU A 253 -9.59 28.05 11.83
N ARG A 254 -9.23 27.00 11.06
CA ARG A 254 -8.43 25.86 11.53
C ARG A 254 -6.92 26.08 11.40
N GLY A 255 -6.51 27.28 11.02
CA GLY A 255 -5.12 27.70 10.96
C GLY A 255 -4.44 27.47 9.61
N VAL A 256 -5.16 27.07 8.56
CA VAL A 256 -4.61 26.98 7.20
C VAL A 256 -4.16 28.37 6.75
N ASN A 257 -2.87 28.51 6.47
CA ASN A 257 -2.25 29.74 6.01
C ASN A 257 -1.52 29.58 4.66
N CYS A 258 -1.51 28.36 4.12
CA CYS A 258 -0.94 28.04 2.83
C CYS A 258 -1.92 27.19 2.02
N PHE A 259 -2.44 27.77 0.95
CA PHE A 259 -3.35 27.15 0.01
C PHE A 259 -2.56 26.77 -1.23
N VAL A 260 -2.43 25.47 -1.49
CA VAL A 260 -1.85 24.96 -2.72
C VAL A 260 -3.00 24.49 -3.61
N LEU A 261 -3.09 24.99 -4.82
CA LEU A 261 -4.16 24.71 -5.76
C LEU A 261 -3.59 24.02 -7.01
N PRO A 262 -4.29 23.02 -7.59
CA PRO A 262 -3.84 22.36 -8.80
C PRO A 262 -3.87 23.33 -9.99
N ASN A 263 -2.99 23.12 -10.98
CA ASN A 263 -3.03 23.89 -12.24
C ASN A 263 -4.33 23.70 -13.04
N ALA A 264 -5.11 22.65 -12.74
CA ALA A 264 -6.41 22.38 -13.33
C ALA A 264 -7.48 23.40 -12.94
N VAL A 265 -7.27 24.19 -11.87
CA VAL A 265 -8.21 25.24 -11.44
C VAL A 265 -8.45 26.24 -12.56
N THR A 266 -9.73 26.50 -12.86
CA THR A 266 -10.09 27.46 -13.91
C THR A 266 -9.72 28.88 -13.47
N GLN A 267 -9.45 29.76 -14.44
CA GLN A 267 -9.10 31.16 -14.14
C GLN A 267 -10.21 31.90 -13.37
N GLU A 268 -11.47 31.59 -13.66
CA GLU A 268 -12.63 32.15 -12.93
C GLU A 268 -12.63 31.70 -11.46
N THR A 269 -12.41 30.40 -11.21
CA THR A 269 -12.31 29.87 -9.84
C THR A 269 -11.10 30.46 -9.11
N LEU A 270 -9.95 30.59 -9.78
CA LEU A 270 -8.74 31.15 -9.18
C LEU A 270 -8.96 32.60 -8.73
N VAL A 271 -9.48 33.46 -9.60
CA VAL A 271 -9.81 34.86 -9.27
C VAL A 271 -10.84 34.94 -8.14
N SER A 272 -11.81 34.04 -8.13
CA SER A 272 -12.79 33.93 -7.04
C SER A 272 -12.11 33.60 -5.71
N ILE A 273 -11.19 32.63 -5.69
CA ILE A 273 -10.41 32.25 -4.49
C ILE A 273 -9.53 33.41 -4.02
N GLU A 274 -8.81 34.06 -4.91
CA GLU A 274 -7.99 35.24 -4.58
C GLU A 274 -8.85 36.36 -3.96
N GLY A 275 -10.04 36.60 -4.52
CA GLY A 275 -11.00 37.57 -4.00
C GLY A 275 -11.54 37.22 -2.63
N MET A 276 -11.81 35.94 -2.37
CA MET A 276 -12.31 35.45 -1.06
C MET A 276 -11.22 35.45 0.01
N LEU A 277 -9.98 35.11 -0.34
CA LEU A 277 -8.84 35.07 0.58
C LEU A 277 -8.16 36.43 0.77
N GLY A 278 -8.36 37.37 -0.16
CA GLY A 278 -7.72 38.69 -0.13
C GLY A 278 -6.22 38.66 -0.49
N SER A 279 -5.73 37.55 -1.03
CA SER A 279 -4.32 37.33 -1.39
C SER A 279 -4.19 36.83 -2.83
N GLN A 280 -3.12 37.25 -3.51
CA GLN A 280 -2.84 36.81 -4.88
C GLN A 280 -2.15 35.45 -4.92
N ALA A 281 -2.47 34.67 -5.95
CA ALA A 281 -1.85 33.41 -6.23
C ALA A 281 -0.51 33.60 -6.96
N ALA A 282 0.52 32.93 -6.46
CA ALA A 282 1.80 32.80 -7.14
C ALA A 282 1.85 31.45 -7.87
N ALA A 283 2.24 31.46 -9.15
CA ALA A 283 2.51 30.22 -9.87
C ALA A 283 3.85 29.63 -9.41
N VAL A 284 3.82 28.42 -8.85
CA VAL A 284 4.98 27.70 -8.32
C VAL A 284 4.99 26.30 -8.93
N GLY A 285 5.84 26.11 -9.95
CA GLY A 285 5.89 24.86 -10.70
C GLY A 285 4.56 24.56 -11.40
N SER A 286 3.93 23.43 -11.05
CA SER A 286 2.63 22.99 -11.56
C SER A 286 1.45 23.36 -10.67
N TYR A 287 1.63 24.27 -9.71
CA TYR A 287 0.60 24.66 -8.75
C TYR A 287 0.46 26.17 -8.64
N TYR A 288 -0.69 26.62 -8.15
CA TYR A 288 -0.90 27.97 -7.68
C TYR A 288 -0.84 27.98 -6.15
N VAL A 289 -0.09 28.90 -5.56
CA VAL A 289 0.06 29.01 -4.10
C VAL A 289 -0.46 30.35 -3.64
N ILE A 290 -1.37 30.33 -2.66
CA ILE A 290 -1.85 31.53 -1.97
C ILE A 290 -1.40 31.43 -0.51
N MET A 291 -0.72 32.48 -0.04
CA MET A 291 -0.27 32.63 1.34
C MET A 291 -1.10 33.71 2.04
N LEU A 292 -1.47 33.45 3.30
CA LEU A 292 -2.17 34.39 4.19
C LEU A 292 -1.23 35.09 5.16
#